data_AF-A0A4U8S518-F1
#
_entry.id   AF-A0A4U8S518-F1
#
_cell.length_a   1.000
_cell.length_b   1.000
_cell.length_c   1.000
_cell.angle_alpha   90.00
_cell.angle_beta   90.00
_cell.angle_gamma   90.00
#
_symmetry.space_group_name_H-M   'P 1'
#
loop_
_entity.id
_entity.type
_entity.pdbx_description
1 polymer ?
#
loop_
_entity_poly.entity_id
_entity_poly.type
_entity_poly.pdbx_seq_one_letter_code
_entity_poly.pdbx_strand_id
1 'polypeptide(L)'
;MRFVRVFLLLGIIFIQSIADSIIDTSSTLESPNQTPQIPIVNGFKKLYSLHADNFIFLESLSPTHSNDANQTQDNTILKNPTISNKPKILLIMDDIQNASQIKQIQSLPLKIIPSIFPKTKYNPKTPLIAQKNAFYMIHLPLEAQNFEQKELEPIKVGTSKDNIYAIIAQIKQDFPNLLYINNHTGSKFTQSEKDMLNLLSVFDELGLKFIDSVTTPHPASEKISHQQKRLIMQRDIFLDNEISTTHTKAQLKLAIQKAQKKGYIIAICHPHTSTFKALKQMSDELNHALEFVTPKELESYLSSQAITHYTRERFYANAQ
;
A
#
# COMPACT_ATOMS: atom_id res chain seq x y z
N MET A 1 2.58 55.50 37.02
CA MET A 1 1.53 55.75 36.00
C MET A 1 0.66 54.50 35.87
N ARG A 2 -0.64 54.63 36.22
CA ARG A 2 -1.82 53.74 35.96
C ARG A 2 -1.69 52.23 36.30
N PHE A 3 -2.15 51.74 37.45
CA PHE A 3 -3.53 51.28 37.79
C PHE A 3 -4.16 50.39 36.69
N VAL A 4 -4.65 49.17 36.95
CA VAL A 4 -5.91 48.86 37.68
C VAL A 4 -5.95 47.36 38.11
N ARG A 5 -6.50 47.12 39.32
CA ARG A 5 -7.02 45.84 39.85
C ARG A 5 -8.42 45.55 39.30
N VAL A 6 -8.81 44.29 39.07
CA VAL A 6 -10.22 43.87 39.17
C VAL A 6 -10.34 42.54 39.92
N PHE A 7 -11.30 42.51 40.83
CA PHE A 7 -11.69 41.47 41.78
C PHE A 7 -12.70 40.46 41.19
N LEU A 8 -12.85 39.34 41.91
CA LEU A 8 -13.93 38.34 41.94
C LEU A 8 -15.33 38.78 41.41
N LEU A 9 -16.08 37.81 40.86
CA LEU A 9 -17.38 37.44 41.46
C LEU A 9 -17.79 35.99 41.16
N LEU A 10 -18.28 35.33 42.22
CA LEU A 10 -18.96 34.05 42.29
C LEU A 10 -20.36 34.12 41.65
N GLY A 11 -20.84 32.99 41.14
CA GLY A 11 -22.24 32.78 40.77
C GLY A 11 -22.59 31.30 40.78
N ILE A 12 -22.97 30.78 41.94
CA ILE A 12 -23.63 29.48 42.13
C ILE A 12 -25.14 29.71 41.95
N ILE A 13 -25.80 28.95 41.08
CA ILE A 13 -27.22 28.58 41.26
C ILE A 13 -27.37 27.09 40.92
N PHE A 14 -27.92 26.38 41.91
CA PHE A 14 -28.27 24.97 41.93
C PHE A 14 -29.78 24.95 42.14
N ILE A 15 -30.59 24.31 41.28
CA ILE A 15 -31.91 23.75 41.65
C ILE A 15 -32.15 22.44 40.90
N GLN A 16 -32.42 21.43 41.73
CA GLN A 16 -32.87 20.05 41.59
C GLN A 16 -34.17 19.84 40.76
N SER A 17 -34.28 18.72 40.02
CA SER A 17 -35.18 17.54 40.28
C SER A 17 -36.52 17.61 39.48
N ILE A 18 -37.21 16.57 39.00
CA ILE A 18 -37.54 15.17 39.39
C ILE A 18 -37.88 14.41 38.06
N ALA A 19 -37.39 13.19 37.78
CA ALA A 19 -38.07 11.86 37.87
C ALA A 19 -39.46 11.79 37.18
N ASP A 20 -39.97 10.74 36.53
CA ASP A 20 -39.65 9.32 36.30
C ASP A 20 -40.47 8.88 35.06
N SER A 21 -40.05 7.84 34.34
CA SER A 21 -41.01 6.80 33.89
C SER A 21 -40.26 5.52 33.52
N ILE A 22 -40.27 4.62 34.49
CA ILE A 22 -40.08 3.19 34.37
C ILE A 22 -41.38 2.62 33.82
N ILE A 23 -41.32 1.83 32.74
CA ILE A 23 -42.25 0.72 32.53
C ILE A 23 -41.42 -0.51 32.21
N ASP A 24 -41.30 -1.35 33.22
CA ASP A 24 -40.98 -2.77 33.14
C ASP A 24 -42.31 -3.52 33.07
N THR A 25 -42.49 -4.35 32.04
CA THR A 25 -43.44 -5.47 32.09
C THR A 25 -42.84 -6.66 31.36
N SER A 26 -42.33 -7.59 32.16
CA SER A 26 -42.17 -8.99 31.81
C SER A 26 -43.52 -9.72 31.90
N SER A 27 -43.86 -10.55 30.90
CA SER A 27 -44.62 -11.79 31.08
C SER A 27 -44.64 -12.65 29.80
N THR A 28 -43.87 -13.72 29.93
CA THR A 28 -43.94 -15.09 29.39
C THR A 28 -45.16 -15.61 28.59
N LEU A 29 -44.79 -16.39 27.55
CA LEU A 29 -45.33 -17.69 27.04
C LEU A 29 -46.62 -17.69 26.19
N GLU A 30 -46.51 -17.96 24.87
CA GLU A 30 -46.72 -19.29 24.25
C GLU A 30 -46.48 -19.28 22.71
N SER A 31 -46.16 -20.46 22.18
CA SER A 31 -45.77 -20.79 20.78
C SER A 31 -47.00 -20.97 19.86
N PRO A 32 -46.83 -20.95 18.52
CA PRO A 32 -46.80 -22.24 17.83
C PRO A 32 -45.82 -22.36 16.63
N ASN A 33 -45.25 -23.57 16.54
CA ASN A 33 -44.82 -24.34 15.36
C ASN A 33 -45.01 -23.73 13.96
N GLN A 34 -43.92 -23.66 13.18
CA GLN A 34 -43.72 -24.45 11.94
C GLN A 34 -42.28 -24.29 11.40
N THR A 35 -41.67 -25.43 11.06
CA THR A 35 -40.29 -25.63 10.58
C THR A 35 -40.19 -25.46 9.06
N PRO A 36 -39.00 -25.14 8.52
CA PRO A 36 -38.48 -26.00 7.44
C PRO A 36 -37.05 -26.49 7.72
N GLN A 37 -36.82 -27.75 7.37
CA GLN A 37 -35.56 -28.48 7.47
C GLN A 37 -34.57 -28.05 6.38
N ILE A 38 -33.30 -27.85 6.76
CA ILE A 38 -32.15 -27.85 5.84
C ILE A 38 -31.07 -28.74 6.49
N PRO A 39 -30.49 -29.73 5.77
CA PRO A 39 -29.65 -30.75 6.38
C PRO A 39 -28.23 -30.28 6.68
N ILE A 40 -27.70 -30.81 7.78
CA ILE A 40 -26.33 -30.66 8.29
C ILE A 40 -25.40 -31.62 7.53
N VAL A 41 -24.23 -31.14 7.11
CA VAL A 41 -23.04 -31.99 6.92
C VAL A 41 -21.83 -31.31 7.55
N ASN A 42 -21.26 -31.98 8.54
CA ASN A 42 -19.96 -31.68 9.16
C ASN A 42 -18.81 -32.24 8.31
N GLY A 43 -17.67 -31.54 8.27
CA GLY A 43 -16.36 -32.22 8.28
C GLY A 43 -15.36 -31.86 7.18
N PHE A 44 -14.35 -31.09 7.60
CA PHE A 44 -13.04 -30.82 6.96
C PHE A 44 -12.35 -32.02 6.25
N LYS A 45 -11.82 -31.80 5.03
CA LYS A 45 -10.37 -31.90 4.67
C LYS A 45 -10.12 -31.72 3.15
N LYS A 46 -9.34 -30.68 2.82
CA LYS A 46 -8.20 -30.65 1.89
C LYS A 46 -8.20 -31.61 0.68
N LEU A 47 -8.26 -31.06 -0.55
CA LEU A 47 -7.25 -31.32 -1.58
C LEU A 47 -7.36 -30.33 -2.75
N TYR A 48 -6.21 -29.81 -3.19
CA TYR A 48 -6.03 -29.06 -4.43
C TYR A 48 -6.18 -30.01 -5.63
N SER A 49 -6.82 -29.55 -6.71
CA SER A 49 -6.67 -30.11 -8.05
C SER A 49 -6.73 -28.99 -9.08
N LEU A 50 -5.56 -28.44 -9.42
CA LEU A 50 -5.36 -27.62 -10.60
C LEU A 50 -5.58 -28.52 -11.82
N HIS A 51 -6.52 -28.17 -12.68
CA HIS A 51 -6.59 -28.72 -14.03
C HIS A 51 -5.43 -28.12 -14.83
N ALA A 52 -4.34 -28.88 -14.93
CA ALA A 52 -3.52 -28.87 -16.12
C ALA A 52 -4.29 -29.65 -17.18
N ASP A 53 -4.44 -29.08 -18.38
CA ASP A 53 -4.42 -29.78 -19.67
C ASP A 53 -4.82 -28.79 -20.78
N ASN A 54 -3.81 -28.17 -21.38
CA ASN A 54 -3.83 -27.75 -22.78
C ASN A 54 -2.44 -28.05 -23.35
N PHE A 55 -2.13 -29.35 -23.38
CA PHE A 55 -1.07 -29.90 -24.23
C PHE A 55 -1.66 -30.00 -25.64
N ILE A 56 -1.26 -29.11 -26.55
CA ILE A 56 -1.41 -29.38 -27.98
C ILE A 56 -0.24 -30.26 -28.41
N PHE A 57 -0.61 -31.50 -28.71
CA PHE A 57 0.18 -32.51 -29.38
C PHE A 57 0.53 -32.03 -30.80
N LEU A 58 1.81 -32.02 -31.15
CA LEU A 58 2.27 -31.80 -32.52
C LEU A 58 3.09 -33.02 -32.91
N GLU A 59 2.42 -33.99 -33.53
CA GLU A 59 3.04 -35.13 -34.17
C GLU A 59 3.05 -34.94 -35.70
N SER A 60 4.25 -35.12 -36.23
CA SER A 60 4.69 -35.33 -37.62
C SER A 60 3.73 -35.04 -38.78
N LEU A 61 4.15 -34.13 -39.66
CA LEU A 61 4.08 -34.35 -41.11
C LEU A 61 5.33 -33.77 -41.78
N SER A 62 6.17 -34.63 -42.36
CA SER A 62 7.10 -34.25 -43.42
C SER A 62 6.32 -34.00 -44.71
N PRO A 63 6.78 -33.07 -45.56
CA PRO A 63 6.73 -33.35 -46.98
C PRO A 63 8.00 -32.98 -47.74
N THR A 64 8.13 -33.76 -48.82
CA THR A 64 9.09 -33.79 -49.91
C THR A 64 9.21 -32.48 -50.70
N HIS A 65 10.36 -32.35 -51.37
CA HIS A 65 10.73 -31.35 -52.38
C HIS A 65 9.62 -30.98 -53.39
N SER A 66 9.49 -29.68 -53.66
CA SER A 66 9.50 -29.10 -55.02
C SER A 66 9.59 -27.56 -54.96
N ASN A 67 10.44 -27.00 -55.82
CA ASN A 67 10.65 -25.57 -56.04
C ASN A 67 9.39 -24.85 -56.55
N ASP A 68 9.11 -23.64 -56.08
CA ASP A 68 9.03 -22.45 -56.96
C ASP A 68 8.80 -21.13 -56.23
N ALA A 69 9.57 -20.13 -56.68
CA ALA A 69 9.31 -18.69 -56.80
C ALA A 69 8.78 -17.83 -55.63
N ASN A 70 9.68 -16.93 -55.19
CA ASN A 70 9.46 -15.50 -54.90
C ASN A 70 8.24 -15.10 -54.05
N GLN A 71 8.46 -14.99 -52.73
CA GLN A 71 7.80 -13.97 -51.92
C GLN A 71 8.81 -13.29 -51.00
N THR A 72 8.93 -11.97 -51.17
CA THR A 72 9.64 -11.01 -50.32
C THR A 72 9.23 -11.17 -48.87
N GLN A 73 10.13 -11.70 -48.04
CA GLN A 73 9.96 -11.72 -46.59
C GLN A 73 10.33 -10.35 -46.00
N ASP A 74 9.29 -9.65 -45.60
CA ASP A 74 9.35 -8.51 -44.72
C ASP A 74 9.80 -9.00 -43.32
N ASN A 75 11.11 -8.93 -43.06
CA ASN A 75 11.72 -9.31 -41.79
C ASN A 75 11.35 -8.29 -40.71
N THR A 76 10.11 -8.38 -40.22
CA THR A 76 9.72 -7.79 -38.95
C THR A 76 10.36 -8.61 -37.83
N ILE A 77 11.61 -8.27 -37.52
CA ILE A 77 12.29 -8.72 -36.30
C ILE A 77 11.44 -8.25 -35.11
N LEU A 78 10.59 -9.14 -34.61
CA LEU A 78 9.98 -9.03 -33.30
C LEU A 78 11.15 -8.96 -32.32
N LYS A 79 11.48 -7.74 -31.87
CA LYS A 79 12.42 -7.52 -30.78
C LYS A 79 11.85 -8.26 -29.57
N ASN A 80 12.42 -9.43 -29.26
CA ASN A 80 12.32 -10.00 -27.94
C ASN A 80 12.64 -8.88 -26.93
N PRO A 81 11.80 -8.64 -25.91
CA PRO A 81 12.08 -7.63 -24.91
C PRO A 81 13.44 -7.96 -24.31
N THR A 82 14.40 -7.07 -24.51
CA THR A 82 15.72 -7.17 -23.89
C THR A 82 15.50 -7.35 -22.40
N ILE A 83 15.85 -8.53 -21.86
CA ILE A 83 15.86 -8.78 -20.43
C ILE A 83 16.86 -7.77 -19.86
N SER A 84 16.35 -6.70 -19.28
CA SER A 84 17.16 -5.70 -18.61
C SER A 84 17.81 -6.36 -17.41
N ASN A 85 19.14 -6.52 -17.46
CA ASN A 85 19.95 -6.98 -16.32
C ASN A 85 20.05 -5.91 -15.21
N LYS A 86 19.35 -4.78 -15.32
CA LYS A 86 19.38 -3.75 -14.29
C LYS A 86 18.60 -4.20 -13.05
N PRO A 87 19.09 -3.89 -11.84
CA PRO A 87 18.30 -4.08 -10.65
C PRO A 87 17.05 -3.19 -10.67
N LYS A 88 15.97 -3.69 -10.07
CA LYS A 88 14.65 -3.05 -10.11
C LYS A 88 14.46 -2.05 -8.98
N ILE A 89 13.82 -0.92 -9.27
CA ILE A 89 13.39 0.05 -8.25
C ILE A 89 11.90 0.31 -8.34
N LEU A 90 11.20 0.09 -7.23
CA LEU A 90 9.89 0.68 -7.00
C LEU A 90 10.10 1.98 -6.21
N LEU A 91 9.92 3.12 -6.88
CA LEU A 91 9.99 4.44 -6.27
C LEU A 91 8.58 4.96 -5.98
N ILE A 92 8.24 5.07 -4.70
CA ILE A 92 6.94 5.56 -4.23
C ILE A 92 7.14 6.99 -3.70
N MET A 93 6.23 7.89 -4.07
CA MET A 93 6.16 9.23 -3.50
C MET A 93 4.89 9.35 -2.67
N ASP A 94 5.05 9.39 -1.35
CA ASP A 94 3.99 9.49 -0.36
C ASP A 94 3.41 10.91 -0.27
N ASP A 95 2.37 11.10 0.55
CA ASP A 95 1.75 12.39 0.86
C ASP A 95 1.24 13.20 -0.34
N ILE A 96 0.82 12.53 -1.41
CA ILE A 96 0.22 13.21 -2.55
C ILE A 96 -1.21 13.64 -2.19
N GLN A 97 -1.48 14.93 -2.35
CA GLN A 97 -2.76 15.56 -1.99
C GLN A 97 -3.34 16.43 -3.10
N ASN A 98 -2.54 16.91 -4.04
CA ASN A 98 -3.00 17.85 -5.07
C ASN A 98 -2.47 17.56 -6.49
N ALA A 99 -3.15 18.13 -7.49
CA ALA A 99 -2.82 17.92 -8.89
C ALA A 99 -1.48 18.53 -9.32
N SER A 100 -0.96 19.53 -8.59
CA SER A 100 0.34 20.12 -8.89
C SER A 100 1.47 19.13 -8.63
N GLN A 101 1.41 18.41 -7.51
CA GLN A 101 2.39 17.36 -7.17
C GLN A 101 2.39 16.23 -8.22
N ILE A 102 1.22 15.79 -8.67
CA ILE A 102 1.12 14.81 -9.76
C ILE A 102 1.78 15.32 -11.05
N LYS A 103 1.52 16.57 -11.44
CA LYS A 103 2.17 17.16 -12.62
C LYS A 103 3.69 17.22 -12.46
N GLN A 104 4.19 17.54 -11.26
CA GLN A 104 5.63 17.53 -10.98
C GLN A 104 6.21 16.12 -11.11
N ILE A 105 5.52 15.09 -10.59
CA ILE A 105 5.91 13.68 -10.78
C ILE A 105 5.98 13.34 -12.27
N GLN A 106 4.92 13.66 -13.04
CA GLN A 106 4.83 13.37 -14.47
C GLN A 106 5.88 14.11 -15.31
N SER A 107 6.44 15.22 -14.79
CA SER A 107 7.51 15.99 -15.47
C SER A 107 8.92 15.41 -15.27
N LEU A 108 9.07 14.45 -14.34
CA LEU A 108 10.32 13.73 -14.14
C LEU A 108 10.40 12.57 -15.15
N PRO A 109 11.55 12.33 -15.79
CA PRO A 109 11.74 11.19 -16.69
C PRO A 109 11.99 9.90 -15.89
N LEU A 110 11.18 9.66 -14.85
CA LEU A 110 11.28 8.52 -13.93
C LEU A 110 9.87 7.98 -13.68
N LYS A 111 9.72 6.65 -13.66
CA LYS A 111 8.44 6.03 -13.27
C LYS A 111 8.33 6.05 -11.73
N ILE A 112 7.65 7.05 -11.21
CA ILE A 112 7.37 7.24 -9.79
C ILE A 112 5.90 6.92 -9.53
N ILE A 113 5.63 6.14 -8.49
CA ILE A 113 4.28 5.74 -8.13
C ILE A 113 3.75 6.70 -7.05
N PRO A 114 2.74 7.52 -7.35
CA PRO A 114 2.16 8.41 -6.34
C PRO A 114 1.36 7.59 -5.32
N SER A 115 1.61 7.80 -4.03
CA SER A 115 0.74 7.36 -2.95
C SER A 115 -0.09 8.53 -2.45
N ILE A 116 -1.39 8.44 -2.69
CA ILE A 116 -2.34 9.55 -2.58
C ILE A 116 -3.12 9.39 -1.28
N PHE A 117 -3.31 10.48 -0.54
CA PHE A 117 -4.18 10.44 0.63
C PHE A 117 -5.63 10.10 0.25
N PRO A 118 -6.36 9.35 1.10
CA PRO A 118 -7.80 9.19 0.97
C PRO A 118 -8.53 10.53 0.86
N LYS A 119 -9.77 10.49 0.35
CA LYS A 119 -10.64 11.66 0.32
C LYS A 119 -10.91 12.12 1.75
N THR A 120 -10.65 13.39 2.04
CA THR A 120 -11.03 14.03 3.31
C THR A 120 -11.81 15.31 3.06
N LYS A 121 -12.36 15.91 4.13
CA LYS A 121 -12.98 17.24 4.05
C LYS A 121 -11.99 18.33 3.59
N TYR A 122 -10.71 18.16 3.90
CA TYR A 122 -9.64 19.10 3.51
C TYR A 122 -9.12 18.83 2.09
N ASN A 123 -9.10 17.56 1.67
CA ASN A 123 -8.63 17.13 0.35
C ASN A 123 -9.71 16.34 -0.41
N PRO A 124 -10.85 16.96 -0.80
CA PRO A 124 -11.97 16.24 -1.41
C PRO A 124 -11.70 15.80 -2.86
N LYS A 125 -10.64 16.32 -3.49
CA LYS A 125 -10.33 16.12 -4.91
C LYS A 125 -9.35 14.98 -5.17
N THR A 126 -8.85 14.28 -4.14
CA THR A 126 -7.87 13.20 -4.32
C THR A 126 -8.37 12.06 -5.22
N PRO A 127 -9.66 11.65 -5.23
CA PRO A 127 -10.19 10.70 -6.22
C PRO A 127 -10.02 11.14 -7.67
N LEU A 128 -10.34 12.41 -7.97
CA LEU A 128 -10.22 12.97 -9.31
C LEU A 128 -8.77 13.08 -9.78
N ILE A 129 -7.85 13.25 -8.83
CA ILE A 129 -6.41 13.29 -9.10
C ILE A 129 -5.89 11.87 -9.40
N ALA A 130 -6.34 10.86 -8.65
CA ALA A 130 -5.95 9.47 -8.85
C ALA A 130 -6.39 8.94 -10.23
N GLN A 131 -7.60 9.30 -10.69
CA GLN A 131 -8.12 8.90 -12.02
C GLN A 131 -7.22 9.32 -13.19
N LYS A 132 -6.36 10.34 -13.02
CA LYS A 132 -5.45 10.83 -14.06
C LYS A 132 -4.12 10.07 -14.11
N ASN A 133 -3.95 9.05 -13.28
CA ASN A 133 -2.72 8.26 -13.21
C ASN A 133 -3.04 6.79 -13.47
N ALA A 134 -2.29 6.17 -14.38
CA ALA A 134 -2.45 4.74 -14.69
C ALA A 134 -2.17 3.84 -13.48
N PHE A 135 -1.27 4.27 -12.60
CA PHE A 135 -0.92 3.58 -11.37
C PHE A 135 -0.84 4.58 -10.22
N TYR A 136 -1.45 4.23 -9.09
CA TYR A 136 -1.36 4.96 -7.84
C TYR A 136 -1.52 3.99 -6.66
N MET A 137 -1.14 4.47 -5.49
CA MET A 137 -1.40 3.84 -4.20
C MET A 137 -2.28 4.75 -3.35
N ILE A 138 -2.90 4.18 -2.31
CA ILE A 138 -3.47 4.99 -1.23
C ILE A 138 -2.51 4.99 -0.03
N HIS A 139 -2.22 6.19 0.45
CA HIS A 139 -1.43 6.43 1.64
C HIS A 139 -2.34 6.48 2.86
N LEU A 140 -2.60 5.32 3.46
CA LEU A 140 -3.62 5.11 4.49
C LEU A 140 -3.16 5.64 5.86
N PRO A 141 -3.87 6.62 6.45
CA PRO A 141 -3.60 7.10 7.82
C PRO A 141 -3.80 5.98 8.85
N LEU A 142 -2.74 5.63 9.57
CA LEU A 142 -2.77 4.69 10.69
C LEU A 142 -2.24 5.35 11.96
N GLU A 143 -2.70 4.91 13.14
CA GLU A 143 -2.31 5.53 14.41
C GLU A 143 -0.82 5.42 14.73
N ALA A 144 -0.22 6.56 15.09
CA ALA A 144 1.17 6.69 15.52
C ALA A 144 1.27 6.79 17.05
N GLN A 145 2.41 6.39 17.62
CA GLN A 145 2.62 6.38 19.07
C GLN A 145 2.62 7.79 19.69
N ASN A 146 3.30 8.75 19.05
CA ASN A 146 3.57 10.09 19.59
C ASN A 146 3.30 11.18 18.56
N PHE A 147 2.23 11.04 17.76
CA PHE A 147 1.91 12.01 16.71
C PHE A 147 0.40 12.06 16.43
N GLU A 148 -0.18 13.26 16.57
CA GLU A 148 -1.57 13.53 16.23
C GLU A 148 -1.70 14.03 14.79
N GLN A 149 -2.54 13.36 14.00
CA GLN A 149 -2.80 13.70 12.61
C GLN A 149 -4.05 14.59 12.52
N LYS A 150 -3.92 15.90 12.75
CA LYS A 150 -5.08 16.81 12.91
C LYS A 150 -6.02 16.91 11.69
N GLU A 151 -5.52 16.64 10.49
CA GLU A 151 -6.26 16.79 9.23
C GLU A 151 -6.65 15.45 8.57
N LEU A 152 -6.25 14.34 9.19
CA LEU A 152 -6.52 12.98 8.73
C LEU A 152 -7.22 12.21 9.85
N GLU A 153 -8.02 11.21 9.50
CA GLU A 153 -8.66 10.34 10.48
C GLU A 153 -7.93 8.99 10.48
N PRO A 154 -6.90 8.79 11.33
CA PRO A 154 -6.16 7.54 11.35
C PRO A 154 -7.00 6.39 11.88
N ILE A 155 -6.86 5.21 11.26
CA ILE A 155 -7.39 3.98 11.86
C ILE A 155 -6.59 3.70 13.13
N LYS A 156 -7.30 3.61 14.26
CA LYS A 156 -6.72 3.43 15.59
C LYS A 156 -6.63 1.96 15.98
N VAL A 157 -5.63 1.63 16.80
CA VAL A 157 -5.52 0.32 17.46
C VAL A 157 -6.83 0.02 18.20
N GLY A 158 -7.33 -1.21 18.06
CA GLY A 158 -8.59 -1.64 18.65
C GLY A 158 -9.84 -1.33 17.80
N THR A 159 -9.70 -0.68 16.64
CA THR A 159 -10.83 -0.56 15.69
C THR A 159 -11.26 -1.96 15.25
N SER A 160 -12.58 -2.24 15.32
CA SER A 160 -13.10 -3.55 14.93
C SER A 160 -12.87 -3.84 13.44
N LYS A 161 -12.77 -5.12 13.08
CA LYS A 161 -12.60 -5.54 11.68
C LYS A 161 -13.71 -4.98 10.78
N ASP A 162 -14.96 -4.97 11.24
CA ASP A 162 -16.10 -4.44 10.48
C ASP A 162 -16.00 -2.93 10.23
N ASN A 163 -15.54 -2.17 11.23
CA ASN A 163 -15.31 -0.73 11.06
C ASN A 163 -14.14 -0.46 10.11
N ILE A 164 -13.06 -1.25 10.18
CA ILE A 164 -11.96 -1.21 9.21
C ILE A 164 -12.50 -1.51 7.81
N TYR A 165 -13.32 -2.57 7.66
CA TYR A 165 -13.94 -2.92 6.39
C TYR A 165 -14.75 -1.76 5.81
N ALA A 166 -15.63 -1.13 6.62
CA ALA A 166 -16.43 0.00 6.16
C ALA A 166 -15.56 1.17 5.67
N ILE A 167 -14.49 1.50 6.40
CA ILE A 167 -13.54 2.57 6.02
C ILE A 167 -12.85 2.22 4.69
N ILE A 168 -12.29 1.01 4.56
CA ILE A 168 -11.54 0.62 3.37
C ILE A 168 -12.46 0.42 2.15
N ALA A 169 -13.68 -0.10 2.35
CA ALA A 169 -14.67 -0.21 1.30
C ALA A 169 -15.08 1.16 0.75
N GLN A 170 -15.27 2.15 1.63
CA GLN A 170 -15.54 3.53 1.22
C GLN A 170 -14.38 4.13 0.42
N ILE A 171 -13.14 3.88 0.84
CA ILE A 171 -11.94 4.29 0.08
C ILE A 171 -11.94 3.60 -1.29
N LYS A 172 -12.19 2.29 -1.37
CA LYS A 172 -12.24 1.58 -2.66
C LYS A 172 -13.34 2.11 -3.59
N GLN A 173 -14.49 2.52 -3.04
CA GLN A 173 -15.55 3.17 -3.82
C GLN A 173 -15.09 4.52 -4.38
N ASP A 174 -14.39 5.33 -3.58
CA ASP A 174 -13.81 6.60 -4.01
C ASP A 174 -12.68 6.41 -5.04
N PHE A 175 -11.97 5.29 -4.98
CA PHE A 175 -10.82 4.96 -5.82
C PHE A 175 -11.02 3.59 -6.52
N PRO A 176 -11.88 3.49 -7.57
CA PRO A 176 -12.30 2.21 -8.13
C PRO A 176 -11.18 1.31 -8.67
N ASN A 177 -10.07 1.91 -9.10
CA ASN A 177 -8.90 1.20 -9.64
C ASN A 177 -7.83 0.91 -8.56
N LEU A 178 -8.14 1.11 -7.27
CA LEU A 178 -7.22 0.91 -6.17
C LEU A 178 -6.86 -0.57 -6.01
N LEU A 179 -5.56 -0.84 -6.00
CA LEU A 179 -4.98 -2.17 -5.77
C LEU A 179 -3.95 -2.20 -4.65
N TYR A 180 -3.14 -1.16 -4.49
CA TYR A 180 -2.05 -1.12 -3.50
C TYR A 180 -2.24 0.01 -2.50
N ILE A 181 -1.96 -0.30 -1.23
CA ILE A 181 -2.04 0.63 -0.10
C ILE A 181 -0.71 0.57 0.66
N ASN A 182 -0.22 1.72 1.12
CA ASN A 182 0.80 1.77 2.16
C ASN A 182 0.32 2.62 3.35
N ASN A 183 1.03 2.57 4.46
CA ASN A 183 0.69 3.31 5.67
C ASN A 183 1.33 4.69 5.71
N HIS A 184 0.52 5.70 6.03
CA HIS A 184 0.96 7.01 6.54
C HIS A 184 1.13 6.93 8.05
N THR A 185 2.35 7.18 8.52
CA THR A 185 2.75 6.96 9.92
C THR A 185 2.36 5.53 10.37
N GLY A 186 1.61 5.34 11.45
CA GLY A 186 1.17 4.02 11.87
C GLY A 186 2.13 3.31 12.82
N SER A 187 3.08 4.02 13.45
CA SER A 187 4.06 3.40 14.35
C SER A 187 3.42 2.63 15.51
N LYS A 188 2.23 3.01 15.99
CA LYS A 188 1.50 2.26 17.01
C LYS A 188 0.68 1.13 16.40
N PHE A 189 -0.06 1.42 15.33
CA PHE A 189 -0.91 0.43 14.66
C PHE A 189 -0.11 -0.75 14.09
N THR A 190 0.98 -0.46 13.37
CA THR A 190 1.82 -1.49 12.72
C THR A 190 2.63 -2.34 13.68
N GLN A 191 2.71 -1.98 14.97
CA GLN A 191 3.26 -2.85 16.02
C GLN A 191 2.24 -3.87 16.55
N SER A 192 0.94 -3.60 16.41
CA SER A 192 -0.11 -4.51 16.87
C SER A 192 -0.39 -5.60 15.84
N GLU A 193 0.02 -6.82 16.15
CA GLU A 193 -0.23 -8.00 15.30
C GLU A 193 -1.73 -8.25 15.10
N LYS A 194 -2.55 -8.11 16.15
CA LYS A 194 -4.00 -8.30 16.06
C LYS A 194 -4.63 -7.31 15.08
N ASP A 195 -4.30 -6.03 15.19
CA ASP A 195 -4.88 -4.99 14.33
C ASP A 195 -4.36 -5.10 12.89
N MET A 196 -3.08 -5.44 12.70
CA MET A 196 -2.54 -5.73 11.37
C MET A 196 -3.18 -6.96 10.72
N LEU A 197 -3.47 -8.03 11.47
CA LEU A 197 -4.19 -9.19 10.95
C LEU A 197 -5.61 -8.81 10.50
N ASN A 198 -6.32 -8.00 11.28
CA ASN A 198 -7.64 -7.48 10.90
C ASN A 198 -7.56 -6.64 9.61
N LEU A 199 -6.60 -5.71 9.54
CA LEU A 199 -6.40 -4.85 8.37
C LEU A 199 -6.07 -5.65 7.11
N LEU A 200 -5.11 -6.58 7.21
CA LEU A 200 -4.72 -7.44 6.09
C LEU A 200 -5.85 -8.36 5.65
N SER A 201 -6.67 -8.88 6.57
CA SER A 201 -7.86 -9.67 6.23
C SER A 201 -8.88 -8.85 5.46
N VAL A 202 -9.12 -7.59 5.84
CA VAL A 202 -10.01 -6.68 5.10
C VAL A 202 -9.44 -6.38 3.70
N PHE A 203 -8.12 -6.21 3.60
CA PHE A 203 -7.49 -6.02 2.30
C PHE A 203 -7.69 -7.26 1.41
N ASP A 204 -7.55 -8.47 1.94
CA ASP A 204 -7.79 -9.69 1.17
C ASP A 204 -9.24 -9.79 0.67
N GLU A 205 -10.21 -9.51 1.53
CA GLU A 205 -11.64 -9.49 1.19
C GLU A 205 -11.97 -8.48 0.09
N LEU A 206 -11.28 -7.35 0.07
CA LEU A 206 -11.48 -6.28 -0.91
C LEU A 206 -10.52 -6.37 -2.11
N GLY A 207 -9.70 -7.44 -2.21
CA GLY A 207 -8.74 -7.62 -3.30
C GLY A 207 -7.65 -6.54 -3.36
N LEU A 208 -7.22 -6.06 -2.20
CA LEU A 208 -6.20 -5.03 -2.00
C LEU A 208 -4.88 -5.65 -1.51
N LYS A 209 -3.77 -4.97 -1.79
CA LYS A 209 -2.42 -5.39 -1.40
C LYS A 209 -1.75 -4.31 -0.57
N PHE A 210 -0.90 -4.73 0.35
CA PHE A 210 -0.22 -3.85 1.29
C PHE A 210 1.29 -3.79 1.04
N ILE A 211 1.84 -2.59 1.08
CA ILE A 211 3.27 -2.32 1.14
C ILE A 211 3.54 -1.57 2.44
N ASP A 212 4.37 -2.13 3.30
CA ASP A 212 4.70 -1.48 4.57
C ASP A 212 5.75 -0.37 4.36
N SER A 213 5.41 0.84 4.77
CA SER A 213 6.33 1.99 4.81
C SER A 213 7.36 1.89 5.94
N VAL A 214 7.25 0.89 6.83
CA VAL A 214 8.17 0.57 7.93
C VAL A 214 8.40 1.78 8.85
N THR A 215 7.41 2.12 9.66
CA THR A 215 7.43 3.28 10.58
C THR A 215 7.83 2.92 12.01
N THR A 216 8.22 1.67 12.23
CA THR A 216 8.70 1.13 13.51
C THR A 216 9.83 0.12 13.24
N PRO A 217 10.80 -0.09 14.15
CA PRO A 217 11.89 -1.04 13.95
C PRO A 217 11.44 -2.50 13.78
N HIS A 218 10.31 -2.88 14.40
CA HIS A 218 9.79 -4.25 14.45
C HIS A 218 8.29 -4.28 14.09
N PRO A 219 7.92 -4.01 12.82
CA PRO A 219 6.53 -4.02 12.44
C PRO A 219 5.99 -5.45 12.45
N ALA A 220 4.73 -5.62 12.88
CA ALA A 220 4.06 -6.91 12.90
C ALA A 220 3.93 -7.53 11.50
N SER A 221 4.02 -6.72 10.44
CA SER A 221 4.06 -7.19 9.04
C SER A 221 5.18 -8.19 8.78
N GLU A 222 6.35 -8.05 9.40
CA GLU A 222 7.45 -9.03 9.26
C GLU A 222 7.05 -10.38 9.83
N LYS A 223 6.52 -10.38 11.07
CA LYS A 223 6.08 -11.58 11.76
C LYS A 223 4.96 -12.28 11.00
N ILE A 224 3.95 -11.52 10.56
CA ILE A 224 2.80 -12.03 9.81
C ILE A 224 3.24 -12.62 8.46
N SER A 225 4.12 -11.92 7.73
CA SER A 225 4.72 -12.39 6.48
C SER A 225 5.32 -13.79 6.64
N HIS A 226 6.13 -14.00 7.68
CA HIS A 226 6.74 -15.30 7.98
C HIS A 226 5.73 -16.38 8.39
N GLN A 227 4.80 -16.05 9.30
CA GLN A 227 3.83 -17.02 9.82
C GLN A 227 2.85 -17.49 8.74
N GLN A 228 2.42 -16.59 7.86
CA GLN A 228 1.42 -16.87 6.84
C GLN A 228 2.04 -17.23 5.47
N LYS A 229 3.36 -17.21 5.34
CA LYS A 229 4.08 -17.31 4.06
C LYS A 229 3.52 -16.34 3.01
N ARG A 230 3.20 -15.13 3.48
CA ARG A 230 2.54 -14.08 2.72
C ARG A 230 3.59 -13.06 2.29
N LEU A 231 3.68 -12.79 0.99
CA LEU A 231 4.51 -11.70 0.51
C LEU A 231 3.92 -10.36 0.96
N ILE A 232 4.59 -9.70 1.90
CA ILE A 232 4.34 -8.29 2.25
C ILE A 232 5.59 -7.52 1.86
N MET A 233 5.48 -6.69 0.82
CA MET A 233 6.58 -5.83 0.40
C MET A 233 6.83 -4.74 1.43
N GLN A 234 8.09 -4.35 1.62
CA GLN A 234 8.48 -3.38 2.65
C GLN A 234 9.51 -2.41 2.11
N ARG A 235 9.44 -1.16 2.56
CA ARG A 235 10.44 -0.15 2.24
C ARG A 235 11.85 -0.58 2.67
N ASP A 236 12.84 -0.39 1.79
CA ASP A 236 14.27 -0.57 2.09
C ASP A 236 14.96 0.75 2.46
N ILE A 237 14.53 1.87 1.88
CA ILE A 237 15.19 3.17 2.08
C ILE A 237 14.20 4.33 2.03
N PHE A 238 14.40 5.30 2.92
CA PHE A 238 13.75 6.60 2.87
C PHE A 238 14.70 7.60 2.25
N LEU A 239 14.25 8.38 1.27
CA LEU A 239 15.14 9.27 0.53
C LEU A 239 15.28 10.65 1.17
N ASP A 240 14.27 11.13 1.87
CA ASP A 240 14.17 12.54 2.28
C ASP A 240 13.70 12.70 3.74
N ASN A 241 14.21 11.85 4.64
CA ASN A 241 14.04 12.04 6.09
C ASN A 241 14.71 13.34 6.59
N GLU A 242 15.53 13.96 5.75
CA GLU A 242 16.01 15.32 5.90
C GLU A 242 15.63 16.11 4.64
N ILE A 243 15.05 17.30 4.81
CA ILE A 243 14.62 18.18 3.70
C ILE A 243 15.86 18.85 3.09
N SER A 244 16.65 18.07 2.36
CA SER A 244 17.91 18.49 1.76
C SER A 244 18.14 17.77 0.44
N THR A 245 18.42 18.53 -0.61
CA THR A 245 18.76 17.97 -1.93
C THR A 245 20.02 17.12 -1.85
N THR A 246 21.03 17.55 -1.11
CA THR A 246 22.30 16.81 -0.95
C THR A 246 22.07 15.48 -0.25
N HIS A 247 21.29 15.48 0.85
CA HIS A 247 20.91 14.26 1.56
C HIS A 247 20.13 13.30 0.64
N THR A 248 19.11 13.82 -0.05
CA THR A 248 18.30 13.01 -0.96
C THR A 248 19.15 12.36 -2.05
N LYS A 249 20.12 13.09 -2.60
CA LYS A 249 21.06 12.51 -3.57
C LYS A 249 21.94 11.40 -2.98
N ALA A 250 22.42 11.58 -1.75
CA ALA A 250 23.19 10.54 -1.06
C ALA A 250 22.34 9.28 -0.85
N GLN A 251 21.09 9.43 -0.43
CA GLN A 251 20.16 8.31 -0.28
C GLN A 251 19.82 7.63 -1.62
N LEU A 252 19.68 8.39 -2.71
CA LEU A 252 19.50 7.82 -4.05
C LEU A 252 20.71 6.99 -4.51
N LYS A 253 21.94 7.45 -4.23
CA LYS A 253 23.17 6.67 -4.51
C LYS A 253 23.22 5.40 -3.67
N LEU A 254 22.86 5.49 -2.39
CA LEU A 254 22.74 4.32 -1.52
C LEU A 254 21.67 3.34 -2.02
N ALA A 255 20.55 3.85 -2.56
CA ALA A 255 19.51 3.03 -3.17
C ALA A 255 20.04 2.24 -4.38
N ILE A 256 20.84 2.87 -5.25
CA ILE A 256 21.52 2.20 -6.37
C ILE A 256 22.41 1.06 -5.86
N GLN A 257 23.30 1.33 -4.90
CA GLN A 257 24.23 0.34 -4.34
C GLN A 257 23.49 -0.85 -3.73
N LYS A 258 22.45 -0.60 -2.95
CA LYS A 258 21.61 -1.64 -2.33
C LYS A 258 20.87 -2.46 -3.40
N ALA A 259 20.30 -1.81 -4.40
CA ALA A 259 19.62 -2.48 -5.50
C ALA A 259 20.58 -3.38 -6.30
N GLN A 260 21.82 -2.92 -6.57
CA GLN A 260 22.84 -3.72 -7.26
C GLN A 260 23.21 -5.00 -6.49
N LYS A 261 23.23 -4.95 -5.15
CA LYS A 261 23.51 -6.13 -4.31
C LYS A 261 22.32 -7.09 -4.24
N LYS A 262 21.10 -6.56 -4.10
CA LYS A 262 19.87 -7.32 -3.84
C LYS A 262 19.10 -7.73 -5.10
N GLY A 263 19.37 -7.06 -6.22
CA GLY A 263 18.62 -7.17 -7.48
C GLY A 263 17.35 -6.31 -7.54
N TYR A 264 16.87 -5.79 -6.41
CA TYR A 264 15.70 -4.91 -6.34
C TYR A 264 15.73 -4.01 -5.09
N ILE A 265 14.94 -2.94 -5.09
CA ILE A 265 14.75 -2.07 -3.93
C ILE A 265 13.39 -1.36 -3.96
N ILE A 266 12.83 -1.10 -2.78
CA ILE A 266 11.71 -0.17 -2.59
C ILE A 266 12.23 1.09 -1.90
N ALA A 267 12.13 2.22 -2.59
CA ALA A 267 12.48 3.54 -2.08
C ALA A 267 11.22 4.39 -1.91
N ILE A 268 11.12 5.10 -0.79
CA ILE A 268 10.01 6.01 -0.51
C ILE A 268 10.55 7.42 -0.27
N CYS A 269 9.83 8.42 -0.78
CA CYS A 269 10.09 9.83 -0.57
C CYS A 269 8.77 10.61 -0.50
N HIS A 270 8.86 11.93 -0.36
CA HIS A 270 7.74 12.87 -0.32
C HIS A 270 7.87 13.99 -1.36
N PRO A 271 6.79 14.73 -1.64
CA PRO A 271 6.77 15.80 -2.64
C PRO A 271 7.42 17.11 -2.15
N HIS A 272 8.60 17.03 -1.54
CA HIS A 272 9.38 18.22 -1.19
C HIS A 272 10.08 18.80 -2.42
N THR A 273 10.24 20.13 -2.46
CA THR A 273 11.00 20.81 -3.51
C THR A 273 12.44 20.29 -3.60
N SER A 274 13.06 19.97 -2.45
CA SER A 274 14.40 19.36 -2.39
C SER A 274 14.45 17.99 -3.06
N THR A 275 13.40 17.19 -2.88
CA THR A 275 13.26 15.83 -3.42
C THR A 275 13.09 15.86 -4.94
N PHE A 276 12.17 16.68 -5.45
CA PHE A 276 12.01 16.88 -6.89
C PHE A 276 13.31 17.36 -7.55
N LYS A 277 14.03 18.30 -6.92
CA LYS A 277 15.32 18.79 -7.41
C LYS A 277 16.37 17.68 -7.46
N ALA A 278 16.48 16.85 -6.42
CA ALA A 278 17.42 15.74 -6.39
C ALA A 278 17.10 14.70 -7.47
N LEU A 279 15.84 14.27 -7.57
CA LEU A 279 15.36 13.31 -8.57
C LEU A 279 15.60 13.81 -9.99
N LYS A 280 15.31 15.09 -10.28
CA LYS A 280 15.58 15.68 -11.59
C LYS A 280 17.08 15.66 -11.92
N GLN A 281 17.90 16.09 -10.98
CA GLN A 281 19.36 16.17 -11.16
C GLN A 281 20.05 14.80 -11.27
N MET A 282 19.45 13.74 -10.72
CA MET A 282 19.98 12.37 -10.77
C MET A 282 19.28 11.48 -11.80
N SER A 283 18.31 12.00 -12.55
CA SER A 283 17.44 11.15 -13.37
C SER A 283 18.19 10.31 -14.41
N ASP A 284 19.23 10.85 -15.04
CA ASP A 284 20.05 10.10 -16.00
C ASP A 284 20.86 8.99 -15.33
N GLU A 285 21.49 9.28 -14.18
CA GLU A 285 22.24 8.30 -13.39
C GLU A 285 21.32 7.16 -12.92
N LEU A 286 20.12 7.51 -12.43
CA LEU A 286 19.12 6.55 -11.99
C LEU A 286 18.61 5.67 -13.14
N ASN A 287 18.26 6.24 -14.28
CA ASN A 287 17.81 5.48 -15.45
C ASN A 287 18.91 4.61 -16.05
N HIS A 288 20.19 5.03 -15.92
CA HIS A 288 21.31 4.20 -16.33
C HIS A 288 21.46 2.98 -15.41
N ALA A 289 21.38 3.19 -14.09
CA ALA A 289 21.68 2.16 -13.09
C ALA A 289 20.50 1.23 -12.75
N LEU A 290 19.26 1.69 -12.90
CA LEU A 290 18.07 1.01 -12.37
C LEU A 290 16.98 0.85 -13.42
N GLU A 291 16.16 -0.18 -13.25
CA GLU A 291 14.89 -0.36 -13.97
C GLU A 291 13.72 0.05 -13.07
N PHE A 292 13.01 1.12 -13.42
CA PHE A 292 11.85 1.57 -12.65
C PHE A 292 10.61 0.72 -12.93
N VAL A 293 10.02 0.17 -11.87
CA VAL A 293 8.90 -0.77 -11.92
C VAL A 293 7.70 -0.30 -11.11
N THR A 294 6.50 -0.73 -11.52
CA THR A 294 5.26 -0.62 -10.74
C THR A 294 5.24 -1.64 -9.60
N PRO A 295 4.35 -1.52 -8.61
CA PRO A 295 4.21 -2.52 -7.56
C PRO A 295 3.89 -3.91 -8.09
N LYS A 296 3.05 -4.00 -9.14
CA LYS A 296 2.69 -5.27 -9.79
C LYS A 296 3.86 -5.90 -10.53
N GLU A 297 4.66 -5.10 -11.23
CA GLU A 297 5.89 -5.56 -11.90
C GLU A 297 6.91 -6.09 -10.88
N LEU A 298 7.10 -5.39 -9.76
CA LEU A 298 7.98 -5.86 -8.68
C LEU A 298 7.47 -7.16 -8.06
N GLU A 299 6.19 -7.25 -7.72
CA GLU A 299 5.58 -8.48 -7.17
C GLU A 299 5.73 -9.67 -8.12
N SER A 300 5.52 -9.45 -9.42
CA SER A 300 5.69 -10.50 -10.44
C SER A 300 7.15 -10.95 -10.53
N TYR A 301 8.09 -10.00 -10.47
CA TYR A 301 9.52 -10.30 -10.42
C TYR A 301 9.88 -11.13 -9.17
N LEU A 302 9.47 -10.71 -7.98
CA LEU A 302 9.72 -11.46 -6.73
C LEU A 302 9.16 -12.88 -6.79
N SER A 303 7.94 -13.03 -7.31
CA SER A 303 7.29 -14.34 -7.50
C SER A 303 8.07 -15.23 -8.46
N SER A 304 8.57 -14.68 -9.58
CA SER A 304 9.39 -15.41 -10.56
C SER A 304 10.72 -15.92 -9.98
N GLN A 305 11.23 -15.26 -8.94
CA GLN A 305 12.44 -15.64 -8.22
C GLN A 305 12.13 -16.57 -7.02
N ALA A 306 10.89 -17.05 -6.90
CA ALA A 306 10.39 -17.83 -5.75
C ALA A 306 10.58 -17.12 -4.40
N ILE A 307 10.63 -15.79 -4.39
CA ILE A 307 10.74 -14.99 -3.16
C ILE A 307 9.34 -14.88 -2.54
N THR A 308 9.10 -15.65 -1.49
CA THR A 308 7.82 -15.64 -0.76
C THR A 308 7.83 -14.72 0.46
N HIS A 309 9.00 -14.21 0.86
CA HIS A 309 9.17 -13.29 1.98
C HIS A 309 10.04 -12.11 1.56
N TYR A 310 9.54 -10.89 1.77
CA TYR A 310 10.33 -9.70 1.50
C TYR A 310 11.34 -9.51 2.63
N THR A 311 12.62 -9.76 2.34
CA THR A 311 13.70 -9.37 3.26
C THR A 311 14.06 -7.92 2.97
N ARG A 312 13.64 -6.99 3.84
CA ARG A 312 14.14 -5.61 3.77
C ARG A 312 15.59 -5.54 4.26
N GLU A 313 16.37 -4.64 3.69
CA GLU A 313 17.65 -4.26 4.30
C GLU A 313 17.37 -3.62 5.66
N ARG A 314 17.76 -4.27 6.77
CA ARG A 314 17.64 -3.67 8.10
C ARG A 314 18.50 -2.42 8.16
N PHE A 315 18.11 -1.46 9.02
CA PHE A 315 19.01 -0.38 9.37
C PHE A 315 20.31 -1.02 9.87
N TYR A 316 21.42 -0.84 9.15
CA TYR A 316 22.70 -0.86 9.82
C TYR A 316 22.63 0.37 10.73
N ALA A 317 22.20 0.18 11.98
CA ALA A 317 22.73 1.01 13.04
C ALA A 317 24.24 0.81 12.88
N ASN A 318 24.94 1.88 12.51
CA ASN A 318 26.38 1.82 12.38
C ASN A 318 26.92 1.11 13.63
N ALA A 319 27.58 -0.01 13.43
CA ALA A 319 28.47 -0.54 14.43
C ALA A 319 29.67 0.39 14.47
N GLN A 320 29.52 1.54 15.15
CA GLN A 320 30.58 2.40 15.68
C GLN A 320 30.03 3.10 16.91
#